data_AF-A0A914YDW7-F1
#
_entry.id   AF-A0A914YDW7-F1
#
_cell.length_a   1.000
_cell.length_b   1.000
_cell.length_c   1.000
_cell.angle_alpha   90.00
_cell.angle_beta   90.00
_cell.angle_gamma   90.00
#
_symmetry.space_group_name_H-M   'P 1'
#
loop_
_entity.id
_entity.type
_entity.pdbx_description
1 polymer ?
#
loop_
_entity_poly.entity_id
_entity_poly.type
_entity_poly.pdbx_seq_one_letter_code
_entity_poly.pdbx_strand_id
1 'polypeptide(L)'
;MGVSRDTFYRYRELVAEGGVDAQINRSRRAPNLKNRTDEATEQAVVDYAVAFPTHGQHRASNELRKQGVFISDSGVRSVWLLHNLENLKRRY
;
A
#
# COMPACT_ATOMS: atom_id res chain seq x y z
N MET A 1 16.25 23.42 -21.62
CA MET A 1 15.25 22.68 -20.82
C MET A 1 14.42 21.86 -21.79
N GLY A 2 14.72 20.57 -21.94
CA GLY A 2 14.30 19.78 -23.10
C GLY A 2 13.39 18.62 -22.73
N VAL A 3 12.10 18.76 -23.00
CA VAL A 3 11.18 17.62 -23.14
C VAL A 3 11.19 17.17 -24.60
N SER A 4 11.16 15.86 -24.84
CA SER A 4 11.04 15.35 -26.22
C SER A 4 9.72 15.81 -26.84
N ARG A 5 9.69 15.93 -28.18
CA ARG A 5 8.47 16.28 -28.93
C ARG A 5 7.29 15.37 -28.55
N ASP A 6 7.56 14.06 -28.42
CA ASP A 6 6.56 13.07 -28.01
C ASP A 6 5.99 13.33 -26.62
N THR A 7 6.84 13.72 -25.67
CA THR A 7 6.43 14.10 -24.30
C THR A 7 5.54 15.35 -24.32
N PHE A 8 5.88 16.34 -25.16
CA PHE A 8 5.09 17.55 -25.32
C PHE A 8 3.68 17.26 -25.86
N TYR A 9 3.56 16.45 -26.92
CA TYR A 9 2.26 16.12 -27.50
C TYR A 9 1.43 15.23 -26.58
N ARG A 10 2.04 14.26 -25.88
CA ARG A 10 1.33 13.50 -24.82
C ARG A 10 0.73 14.40 -23.76
N TYR A 11 1.47 15.39 -23.26
CA TYR A 11 0.91 16.33 -22.29
C TYR A 11 -0.19 17.21 -22.88
N ARG A 12 -0.07 17.65 -24.14
CA ARG A 12 -1.10 18.43 -24.83
C ARG A 12 -2.41 17.65 -25.02
N GLU A 13 -2.33 16.38 -25.44
CA GLU A 13 -3.50 15.50 -25.58
C GLU A 13 -4.17 15.26 -24.22
N LEU A 14 -3.39 15.00 -23.17
CA LEU A 14 -3.92 14.75 -21.83
C LEU A 14 -4.63 15.96 -21.23
N VAL A 15 -4.09 17.16 -21.45
CA VAL A 15 -4.75 18.41 -21.04
C VAL A 15 -6.05 18.62 -21.81
N ALA A 16 -6.11 18.21 -23.09
CA ALA A 16 -7.31 18.32 -23.91
C ALA A 16 -8.41 17.30 -23.52
N GLU A 17 -8.05 16.08 -23.13
CA GLU A 17 -9.01 15.02 -22.75
C GLU A 17 -9.51 15.11 -21.31
N GLY A 18 -8.68 15.54 -20.35
CA GLY A 18 -9.00 15.44 -18.92
C GLY A 18 -8.45 16.54 -18.02
N GLY A 19 -7.99 17.66 -18.60
CA GLY A 19 -7.42 18.78 -17.84
C GLY A 19 -6.13 18.43 -17.08
N VAL A 20 -5.76 19.27 -16.12
CA VAL A 20 -4.51 19.09 -15.33
C VAL A 20 -4.61 17.86 -14.40
N ASP A 21 -5.82 17.48 -13.97
CA ASP A 21 -6.05 16.37 -13.05
C ASP A 21 -5.73 14.99 -13.66
N ALA A 22 -5.83 14.84 -14.98
CA ALA A 22 -5.43 13.64 -15.70
C ALA A 22 -3.91 13.36 -15.59
N GLN A 23 -3.11 14.40 -15.32
CA GLN A 23 -1.66 14.30 -15.16
C GLN A 23 -1.24 13.87 -13.75
N ILE A 24 -2.05 14.19 -12.73
CA ILE A 24 -1.78 13.89 -11.32
C ILE A 24 -1.87 12.39 -11.03
N ASN A 25 -2.77 11.67 -11.72
CA ASN A 25 -3.10 10.28 -11.39
C ASN A 25 -2.32 9.20 -12.16
N ARG A 26 -1.49 9.56 -13.16
CA ARG A 26 -0.87 8.56 -14.06
C ARG A 26 0.45 7.97 -13.56
N SER A 27 1.18 8.64 -12.66
CA SER A 27 2.54 8.23 -12.28
C SER A 27 2.61 7.17 -11.18
N ARG A 28 1.49 6.80 -10.56
CA ARG A 28 1.45 5.72 -9.58
C ARG A 28 1.16 4.41 -10.31
N ARG A 29 2.18 3.55 -10.44
CA ARG A 29 1.95 2.13 -10.81
C ARG A 29 0.84 1.57 -9.92
N ALA A 30 -0.22 1.06 -10.53
CA ALA A 30 -1.30 0.41 -9.79
C ALA A 30 -0.74 -0.81 -9.03
N PRO A 31 -1.25 -1.11 -7.81
CA PRO A 31 -0.87 -2.31 -7.08
C PRO A 31 -1.11 -3.56 -7.93
N ASN A 32 -0.10 -4.43 -8.02
CA ASN A 32 -0.24 -5.71 -8.72
C ASN A 32 -0.90 -6.73 -7.78
N LEU A 33 -2.15 -7.10 -8.06
CA LEU A 33 -2.92 -8.06 -7.26
C LEU A 33 -2.23 -9.43 -7.13
N LYS A 34 -1.41 -9.84 -8.10
CA LYS A 34 -0.66 -11.11 -8.03
C LYS A 34 0.41 -11.12 -6.95
N ASN A 35 0.88 -9.94 -6.53
CA ASN A 35 1.88 -9.78 -5.48
C ASN A 35 1.23 -9.51 -4.12
N ARG A 36 -0.10 -9.56 -4.04
CA ARG A 36 -0.83 -9.32 -2.80
C ARG A 36 -0.65 -10.51 -1.88
N THR A 37 -0.57 -10.23 -0.58
CA THR A 37 -0.59 -11.25 0.45
C THR A 37 -1.93 -11.98 0.41
N ASP A 38 -1.95 -13.27 0.77
CA ASP A 38 -3.21 -14.00 0.79
C ASP A 38 -4.19 -13.35 1.78
N GLU A 39 -5.48 -13.40 1.44
CA GLU A 39 -6.53 -12.70 2.19
C GLU A 39 -6.61 -13.16 3.65
N ALA A 40 -6.35 -14.44 3.92
CA ALA A 40 -6.38 -14.99 5.28
C ALA A 40 -5.24 -14.41 6.14
N THR A 41 -4.02 -14.33 5.59
CA THR A 41 -2.87 -13.69 6.26
C THR A 41 -3.09 -12.19 6.42
N GLU A 42 -3.64 -11.49 5.41
CA GLU A 42 -3.97 -10.07 5.54
C GLU A 42 -4.97 -9.84 6.68
N GLN A 43 -6.04 -10.64 6.75
CA GLN A 43 -7.04 -10.53 7.79
C GLN A 43 -6.46 -10.80 9.18
N ALA A 44 -5.64 -11.84 9.33
CA ALA A 44 -4.98 -12.13 10.60
C ALA A 44 -4.09 -10.98 11.08
N VAL A 45 -3.39 -10.30 10.16
CA VAL A 45 -2.56 -9.12 10.46
C VAL A 45 -3.41 -7.92 10.90
N VAL A 46 -4.55 -7.70 10.26
CA VAL A 46 -5.51 -6.63 10.59
C VAL A 46 -6.11 -6.87 11.97
N ASP A 47 -6.63 -8.09 12.21
CA ASP A 47 -7.25 -8.47 13.48
C ASP A 47 -6.26 -8.34 14.63
N TYR A 48 -5.01 -8.79 14.42
CA TYR A 48 -3.94 -8.64 15.39
C TYR A 48 -3.62 -7.16 15.69
N ALA A 49 -3.63 -6.30 14.68
CA ALA A 49 -3.35 -4.87 14.85
C ALA A 49 -4.43 -4.15 15.68
N VAL A 50 -5.69 -4.58 15.58
CA VAL A 50 -6.81 -4.06 16.38
C VAL A 50 -6.76 -4.62 17.80
N ALA A 51 -6.45 -5.92 17.95
CA ALA A 51 -6.34 -6.56 19.27
C ALA A 51 -5.16 -6.03 20.09
N PHE A 52 -4.02 -5.75 19.44
CA PHE A 52 -2.78 -5.32 20.08
C PHE A 52 -2.19 -4.06 19.40
N PRO A 53 -2.85 -2.90 19.51
CA PRO A 53 -2.49 -1.70 18.75
C PRO A 53 -1.09 -1.17 19.06
N THR A 54 -0.58 -1.42 20.27
CA THR A 54 0.76 -1.00 20.73
C THR A 54 1.90 -1.87 20.18
N HIS A 55 1.59 -3.03 19.58
CA HIS A 55 2.60 -3.92 19.05
C HIS A 55 3.15 -3.38 17.72
N GLY A 56 4.48 -3.23 17.66
CA GLY A 56 5.20 -2.85 16.45
C GLY A 56 5.28 -3.99 15.42
N GLN A 57 5.66 -3.67 14.18
CA GLN A 57 5.68 -4.61 13.05
C GLN A 57 6.49 -5.89 13.31
N HIS A 58 7.64 -5.77 13.97
CA HIS A 58 8.49 -6.91 14.31
C HIS A 58 7.83 -7.83 15.37
N ARG A 59 7.16 -7.25 16.37
CA ARG A 59 6.44 -8.03 17.39
C ARG A 59 5.22 -8.72 16.78
N ALA A 60 4.47 -8.00 15.95
CA ALA A 60 3.32 -8.55 15.24
C ALA A 60 3.70 -9.75 14.36
N SER A 61 4.75 -9.62 13.53
CA SER A 61 5.27 -10.71 12.70
C SER A 61 5.66 -11.94 13.54
N ASN A 62 6.34 -11.75 14.68
CA ASN A 62 6.73 -12.85 15.55
C ASN A 62 5.54 -13.55 16.24
N GLU A 63 4.56 -12.80 16.73
CA GLU A 63 3.37 -13.41 17.35
C GLU A 63 2.50 -14.14 16.32
N LEU A 64 2.31 -13.57 15.13
CA LEU A 64 1.62 -14.21 14.01
C LEU A 64 2.32 -15.51 13.60
N ARG A 65 3.66 -15.50 13.57
CA ARG A 65 4.45 -16.70 13.26
C ARG A 65 4.25 -17.82 14.28
N LYS A 66 4.05 -17.49 15.57
CA LYS A 66 3.70 -18.49 16.60
C LYS A 66 2.31 -19.08 16.40
N GLN A 67 1.41 -18.33 15.76
CA GLN A 67 0.05 -18.77 15.42
C GLN A 67 -0.02 -19.52 14.07
N GLY A 68 1.14 -19.73 13.41
CA GLY A 68 1.22 -20.40 12.10
C GLY A 68 1.03 -19.48 10.90
N VAL A 69 0.94 -18.17 11.11
CA VAL A 69 0.84 -17.17 10.04
C VAL A 69 2.23 -16.61 9.73
N PHE A 70 2.77 -16.95 8.56
CA PHE A 70 4.14 -16.60 8.17
C PHE A 70 4.16 -15.34 7.32
N ILE A 71 4.48 -14.20 7.95
CA ILE A 71 4.65 -12.91 7.26
C ILE A 71 5.86 -12.16 7.82
N SER A 72 6.63 -11.49 6.95
CA SER A 72 7.74 -10.63 7.37
C SER A 72 7.24 -9.35 8.05
N ASP A 73 8.09 -8.70 8.84
CA ASP A 73 7.83 -7.39 9.42
C ASP A 73 7.53 -6.32 8.35
N SER A 74 8.21 -6.38 7.20
CA SER A 74 7.95 -5.54 6.03
C SER A 74 6.59 -5.84 5.38
N GLY A 75 6.17 -7.10 5.36
CA GLY A 75 4.85 -7.52 4.91
C GLY A 75 3.75 -6.97 5.82
N VAL A 76 3.91 -7.11 7.13
CA VAL A 76 3.00 -6.52 8.13
C VAL A 76 2.83 -5.02 7.92
N ARG A 77 3.92 -4.29 7.71
CA ARG A 77 3.86 -2.84 7.40
C ARG A 77 3.08 -2.54 6.13
N SER A 78 3.26 -3.34 5.09
CA SER A 78 2.59 -3.15 3.80
C SER A 78 1.07 -3.35 3.94
N VAL A 79 0.66 -4.38 4.69
CA VAL A 79 -0.76 -4.61 5.03
C VAL A 79 -1.30 -3.42 5.85
N TRP A 80 -0.58 -2.96 6.86
CA TRP A 80 -1.01 -1.79 7.64
C TRP A 80 -1.18 -0.54 6.79
N LEU A 81 -0.27 -0.26 5.85
CA LEU A 81 -0.42 0.89 4.94
C LEU A 81 -1.64 0.75 4.02
N LEU A 82 -1.94 -0.47 3.58
CA LEU A 82 -3.11 -0.73 2.73
C LEU A 82 -4.42 -0.54 3.49
N HIS A 83 -4.45 -0.90 4.78
CA HIS A 83 -5.63 -0.80 5.65
C HIS A 83 -5.70 0.50 6.48
N ASN A 84 -4.81 1.48 6.23
CA ASN A 84 -4.68 2.71 7.02
C ASN A 84 -4.41 2.49 8.52
N LEU A 85 -3.69 1.43 8.89
CA LEU A 85 -3.32 1.05 10.26
C LEU A 85 -1.86 1.40 10.61
N GLU A 86 -1.23 2.30 9.86
CA GLU A 86 0.21 2.57 9.97
C GLU A 86 0.59 3.32 11.25
N ASN A 87 -0.37 4.00 11.88
CA ASN A 87 -0.19 4.77 13.08
C ASN A 87 -1.09 4.25 14.20
N LEU A 88 -0.62 4.35 15.44
CA LEU A 88 -1.37 3.94 16.62
C LEU A 88 -2.78 4.56 16.67
N LYS A 89 -2.89 5.86 16.34
CA LYS A 89 -4.17 6.59 16.28
C LYS A 89 -5.19 6.00 15.31
N ARG A 90 -4.73 5.27 14.29
CA ARG A 90 -5.60 4.66 13.28
C ARG A 90 -5.93 3.19 13.56
N ARG A 91 -5.38 2.62 14.64
CA ARG A 91 -5.68 1.25 15.11
C ARG A 91 -6.75 1.21 16.20
N TYR A 92 -7.27 2.38 16.57
CA TYR A 92 -8.41 2.56 17.46
C TYR A 92 -9.68 2.80 16.65
#